data_AF-A0AAP5N226-F1
#
_entry.id   AF-A0AAP5N226-F1
#
_cell.length_a   1.000
_cell.length_b   1.000
_cell.length_c   1.000
_cell.angle_alpha   90.00
_cell.angle_beta   90.00
_cell.angle_gamma   90.00
#
_symmetry.space_group_name_H-M   'P 1'
#
loop_
_entity.id
_entity.type
_entity.pdbx_description
1 polymer ?
#
loop_
_entity_poly.entity_id
_entity_poly.type
_entity_poly.pdbx_seq_one_letter_code
_entity_poly.pdbx_strand_id
1 'polypeptide(L)'
;MKFDISVNIDWLEDESLDEVVKGQIINGVVERISEQTIKSVKEDAEKRVIAKIEELITQTYQSFLNKGVTITDKWGDALREDIKVYDLIKEKCDKWLTEMVNDQGKPSSSHYSNCWSRMEWIVNKQIHHESKRMSDDLVKRVNTEIKKYINDAVKDSIGEKLVKEIGIEELINKTKLK
;
A
#
# COMPACT_ATOMS: atom_id res chain seq x y z
N MET A 1 -6.25 -25.77 36.55
CA MET A 1 -5.85 -24.81 37.59
C MET A 1 -7.11 -24.13 38.09
N LYS A 2 -7.40 -24.21 39.40
CA LYS A 2 -8.51 -23.51 40.07
C LYS A 2 -7.96 -22.21 40.64
N PHE A 3 -8.56 -21.07 40.31
CA PHE A 3 -8.23 -19.77 40.91
C PHE A 3 -9.35 -19.38 41.88
N ASP A 4 -8.96 -19.16 43.14
CA ASP A 4 -9.82 -18.68 44.22
C ASP A 4 -9.59 -17.16 44.35
N ILE A 5 -10.64 -16.35 44.22
CA ILE A 5 -10.57 -14.89 44.34
C ILE A 5 -11.43 -14.48 45.53
N SER A 6 -10.79 -14.09 46.64
CA SER A 6 -11.45 -13.58 47.85
C SER A 6 -11.43 -12.05 47.85
N VAL A 7 -12.61 -11.41 47.77
CA VAL A 7 -12.77 -9.96 47.89
C VAL A 7 -13.38 -9.65 49.26
N ASN A 8 -12.64 -8.96 50.12
CA ASN A 8 -13.15 -8.44 51.41
C ASN A 8 -13.67 -7.01 51.21
N ILE A 9 -14.95 -6.78 51.50
CA ILE A 9 -15.58 -5.45 51.51
C ILE A 9 -16.10 -5.21 52.93
N ASP A 10 -15.39 -4.35 53.66
CA ASP A 10 -15.71 -3.99 55.03
C ASP A 10 -16.31 -2.56 55.07
N TRP A 11 -17.34 -2.41 55.90
CA TRP A 11 -18.09 -1.20 56.33
C TRP A 11 -19.46 -0.82 55.69
N LEU A 12 -20.41 -0.64 56.64
CA LEU A 12 -21.70 0.07 56.67
C LEU A 12 -23.02 -0.69 56.38
N GLU A 13 -23.81 -0.73 57.45
CA GLU A 13 -25.14 -1.32 57.66
C GLU A 13 -26.22 -0.74 56.73
N ASP A 14 -26.74 -1.56 55.80
CA ASP A 14 -28.10 -1.47 55.23
C ASP A 14 -28.43 -2.81 54.52
N GLU A 15 -28.91 -3.78 55.30
CA GLU A 15 -28.87 -5.24 55.07
C GLU A 15 -29.67 -5.82 53.87
N SER A 16 -30.26 -5.02 52.98
CA SER A 16 -31.04 -5.57 51.84
C SER A 16 -30.70 -5.01 50.47
N LEU A 17 -30.30 -3.75 50.39
CA LEU A 17 -29.88 -3.12 49.14
C LEU A 17 -28.41 -3.45 48.83
N ASP A 18 -27.59 -3.55 49.88
CA ASP A 18 -26.16 -3.75 49.75
C ASP A 18 -25.78 -5.16 49.28
N GLU A 19 -26.53 -6.20 49.66
CA GLU A 19 -26.32 -7.56 49.14
C GLU A 19 -26.69 -7.71 47.66
N VAL A 20 -27.79 -7.07 47.24
CA VAL A 20 -28.23 -7.09 45.83
C VAL A 20 -27.25 -6.31 44.95
N VAL A 21 -26.79 -5.15 45.42
CA VAL A 21 -25.78 -4.34 44.74
C VAL A 21 -24.42 -5.07 44.73
N LYS A 22 -24.00 -5.69 45.83
CA LYS A 22 -22.80 -6.55 45.88
C LYS A 22 -22.89 -7.71 44.91
N GLY A 23 -24.01 -8.43 44.88
CA GLY A 23 -24.23 -9.55 43.96
C GLY A 23 -24.18 -9.11 42.49
N GLN A 24 -24.78 -7.96 42.16
CA GLN A 24 -24.73 -7.39 40.81
C GLN A 24 -23.33 -6.93 40.42
N ILE A 25 -22.59 -6.30 41.34
CA ILE A 25 -21.20 -5.87 41.09
C ILE A 25 -20.29 -7.09 40.93
N ILE A 26 -20.41 -8.10 41.79
CA ILE A 26 -19.63 -9.34 41.71
C ILE A 26 -19.93 -10.06 40.40
N ASN A 27 -21.21 -10.25 40.05
CA ASN A 27 -21.59 -10.90 38.79
C ASN A 27 -21.12 -10.10 37.58
N GLY A 28 -21.26 -8.77 37.58
CA GLY A 28 -20.80 -7.92 36.49
C GLY A 28 -19.26 -7.90 36.34
N VAL A 29 -18.53 -7.98 37.45
CA VAL A 29 -17.06 -8.11 37.43
C VAL A 29 -16.64 -9.49 36.95
N VAL A 30 -17.31 -10.55 37.41
CA VAL A 30 -17.05 -11.93 36.97
C VAL A 30 -17.36 -12.11 35.49
N GLU A 31 -18.48 -11.58 34.99
CA GLU A 31 -18.83 -11.61 33.56
C GLU A 31 -17.80 -10.84 32.74
N ARG A 32 -17.45 -9.60 33.12
CA ARG A 32 -16.44 -8.80 32.38
C ARG A 32 -15.08 -9.47 32.35
N ILE A 33 -14.62 -10.02 33.47
CA ILE A 33 -13.35 -10.75 33.53
C ILE A 33 -13.43 -12.02 32.68
N SER A 34 -14.55 -12.74 32.74
CA SER A 34 -14.76 -13.96 31.95
C SER A 34 -14.76 -13.66 30.45
N GLU A 35 -15.50 -12.64 30.02
CA GLU A 35 -15.53 -12.19 28.61
C GLU A 35 -14.17 -11.70 28.13
N GLN A 36 -13.48 -10.89 28.94
CA GLN A 36 -12.16 -10.37 28.59
C GLN A 36 -11.12 -11.50 28.51
N THR A 37 -11.20 -12.48 29.42
CA THR A 37 -10.34 -13.66 29.39
C THR A 37 -10.64 -14.54 28.18
N ILE A 38 -11.91 -14.81 27.88
CA ILE A 38 -12.32 -15.57 26.70
C ILE A 38 -11.83 -14.88 25.42
N LYS A 39 -11.97 -13.55 25.33
CA LYS A 39 -11.51 -12.78 24.18
C LYS A 39 -9.98 -12.83 24.05
N SER A 40 -9.24 -12.62 25.13
CA SER A 40 -7.77 -12.71 25.12
C SER A 40 -7.29 -14.11 24.75
N VAL A 41 -7.92 -15.15 25.29
CA VAL A 41 -7.59 -16.55 24.96
C VAL A 41 -7.92 -16.86 23.50
N LYS A 42 -9.03 -16.34 22.97
CA LYS A 42 -9.41 -16.49 21.57
C LYS A 42 -8.40 -15.80 20.65
N GLU A 43 -8.01 -14.57 20.94
CA GLU A 43 -7.01 -13.84 20.15
C GLU A 43 -5.64 -14.53 20.18
N ASP A 44 -5.21 -15.03 21.34
CA ASP A 44 -3.95 -15.77 21.46
C ASP A 44 -4.01 -17.13 20.76
N ALA A 45 -5.15 -17.82 20.82
CA ALA A 45 -5.37 -19.06 20.09
C ALA A 45 -5.37 -18.83 18.57
N GLU A 46 -6.07 -17.79 18.10
CA GLU A 46 -6.10 -17.41 16.68
C GLU A 46 -4.70 -17.08 16.17
N LYS A 47 -3.92 -16.25 16.90
CA LYS A 47 -2.53 -15.95 16.52
C LYS A 47 -1.66 -17.20 16.43
N ARG A 48 -1.78 -18.12 17.39
CA ARG A 48 -1.01 -19.38 17.39
C ARG A 48 -1.41 -20.30 16.23
N VAL A 49 -2.71 -20.37 15.93
CA VAL A 49 -3.24 -21.15 14.80
C VAL A 49 -2.75 -20.56 13.48
N ILE A 50 -2.87 -19.23 13.30
CA ILE A 50 -2.39 -18.55 12.09
C ILE A 50 -0.89 -18.79 11.91
N ALA A 51 -0.08 -18.58 12.95
CA ALA A 51 1.36 -18.80 12.87
C ALA A 51 1.71 -20.26 12.49
N LYS A 52 0.97 -21.24 13.02
CA LYS A 52 1.17 -22.65 12.66
C LYS A 52 0.71 -22.97 11.24
N ILE A 53 -0.38 -22.36 10.78
CA ILE A 53 -0.84 -22.50 9.39
C ILE A 53 0.19 -21.89 8.44
N GLU A 54 0.70 -20.69 8.72
CA GLU A 54 1.74 -20.04 7.92
C GLU A 54 3.03 -20.88 7.87
N GLU A 55 3.45 -21.45 8.99
CA GLU A 55 4.58 -22.38 9.05
C GLU A 55 4.34 -23.61 8.17
N LEU A 56 3.18 -24.25 8.29
CA LEU A 56 2.82 -25.43 7.49
C LEU A 56 2.72 -25.12 6.00
N ILE A 57 2.13 -23.98 5.63
CA ILE A 57 2.07 -23.52 4.24
C ILE A 57 3.49 -23.33 3.71
N THR A 58 4.34 -22.63 4.47
CA THR A 58 5.73 -22.37 4.08
C THR A 58 6.52 -23.67 3.90
N GLN A 59 6.40 -24.61 4.84
CA GLN A 59 7.06 -25.92 4.76
C GLN A 59 6.55 -26.75 3.58
N THR A 60 5.23 -26.79 3.36
CA THR A 60 4.63 -27.52 2.24
C THR A 60 5.06 -26.92 0.91
N TYR A 61 5.08 -25.60 0.82
CA TYR A 61 5.50 -24.87 -0.37
C TYR A 61 6.99 -25.08 -0.67
N GLN A 62 7.86 -24.99 0.34
CA GLN A 62 9.28 -25.28 0.19
C GLN A 62 9.54 -26.74 -0.19
N SER A 63 8.82 -27.69 0.40
CA SER A 63 8.90 -29.11 0.05
C SER A 63 8.49 -29.34 -1.40
N PHE A 64 7.38 -28.74 -1.83
CA PHE A 64 6.90 -28.81 -3.21
C PHE A 64 7.91 -28.22 -4.20
N LEU A 65 8.49 -27.06 -3.91
CA LEU A 65 9.45 -26.39 -4.78
C LEU A 65 10.79 -27.14 -4.88
N ASN A 66 11.21 -27.81 -3.80
CA ASN A 66 12.46 -28.56 -3.73
C ASN A 66 12.34 -30.02 -4.18
N LYS A 67 11.11 -30.52 -4.38
CA LYS A 67 10.90 -31.88 -4.87
C LYS A 67 11.46 -31.99 -6.29
N GLY A 68 12.38 -32.94 -6.48
CA GLY A 68 12.89 -33.32 -7.79
C GLY A 68 11.76 -33.93 -8.62
N VAL A 69 11.58 -33.41 -9.83
CA VAL A 69 10.61 -33.92 -10.80
C VAL A 69 11.35 -34.35 -12.05
N THR A 70 11.04 -35.55 -12.53
CA THR A 70 11.53 -36.04 -13.81
C THR A 70 10.59 -35.58 -14.92
N ILE A 71 11.14 -34.89 -15.91
CA ILE A 71 10.41 -34.49 -17.11
C ILE A 71 10.56 -35.61 -18.12
N THR A 72 9.43 -36.20 -18.52
CA THR A 72 9.39 -37.26 -19.54
C THR A 72 8.93 -36.73 -20.89
N ASP A 73 9.35 -37.38 -21.97
CA ASP A 73 8.81 -37.16 -23.31
C ASP A 73 7.43 -37.83 -23.47
N LYS A 74 6.74 -37.57 -24.58
CA LYS A 74 5.46 -38.18 -24.97
C LYS A 74 5.47 -39.72 -24.96
N TRP A 75 6.66 -40.33 -24.98
CA TRP A 75 6.88 -41.77 -24.97
C TRP A 75 7.32 -42.32 -23.61
N GLY A 76 7.46 -41.47 -22.59
CA GLY A 76 7.82 -41.87 -21.22
C GLY A 76 9.32 -41.89 -20.92
N ASP A 77 10.18 -41.61 -21.91
CA ASP A 77 11.62 -41.49 -21.69
C ASP A 77 11.95 -40.22 -20.90
N ALA A 78 12.87 -40.33 -19.92
CA ALA A 78 13.29 -39.20 -19.12
C ALA A 78 14.17 -38.23 -19.95
N LEU A 79 13.64 -37.04 -20.23
CA LEU A 79 14.37 -35.97 -20.92
C LEU A 79 15.32 -35.25 -19.97
N ARG A 80 14.89 -35.05 -18.71
CA ARG A 80 15.69 -34.48 -17.64
C ARG A 80 15.25 -35.07 -16.30
N GLU A 81 16.21 -35.55 -15.50
CA GLU A 81 15.96 -36.16 -14.20
C GLU A 81 16.31 -35.21 -13.05
N ASP A 82 15.60 -35.36 -11.92
CA ASP A 82 15.85 -34.66 -10.65
C ASP A 82 15.89 -33.12 -10.72
N ILE A 83 15.04 -32.51 -11.56
CA ILE A 83 14.96 -31.04 -11.60
C ILE A 83 14.01 -30.56 -10.52
N LYS A 84 14.47 -29.60 -9.71
CA LYS A 84 13.62 -28.91 -8.75
C LYS A 84 12.59 -28.05 -9.48
N VAL A 85 11.34 -28.09 -9.02
CA VAL A 85 10.26 -27.25 -9.55
C VAL A 85 10.65 -25.76 -9.56
N TYR A 86 11.41 -25.32 -8.56
CA TYR A 86 11.93 -23.96 -8.48
C TYR A 86 12.80 -23.57 -9.68
N ASP A 87 13.69 -24.45 -10.12
CA ASP A 87 14.60 -24.17 -11.24
C ASP A 87 13.86 -24.18 -12.58
N LEU A 88 12.79 -24.99 -12.70
CA LEU A 88 11.89 -24.94 -13.86
C LEU A 88 11.13 -23.62 -13.94
N ILE A 89 10.67 -23.10 -12.80
CA ILE A 89 9.99 -21.80 -12.75
C ILE A 89 10.96 -20.70 -13.16
N LYS A 90 12.20 -20.71 -12.64
CA LYS A 90 13.25 -19.77 -13.06
C LYS A 90 13.49 -19.82 -14.57
N GLU A 91 13.73 -21.00 -15.13
CA GLU A 91 13.98 -21.17 -16.57
C GLU A 91 12.81 -20.65 -17.41
N LYS A 92 11.56 -20.90 -16.97
CA LYS A 92 10.36 -20.40 -17.64
C LYS A 92 10.23 -18.87 -17.53
N CYS A 93 10.50 -18.30 -16.36
CA CYS A 93 10.49 -16.86 -16.14
C CYS A 93 11.56 -16.16 -16.97
N ASP A 94 12.79 -16.66 -16.94
CA ASP A 94 13.90 -16.14 -17.73
C ASP A 94 13.57 -16.20 -19.22
N LYS A 95 13.10 -17.35 -19.71
CA LYS A 95 12.70 -17.52 -21.12
C LYS A 95 11.61 -16.53 -21.52
N TRP A 96 10.63 -16.29 -20.65
CA TRP A 96 9.54 -15.35 -20.91
C TRP A 96 10.02 -13.88 -20.92
N LEU A 97 10.93 -13.52 -20.03
CA LEU A 97 11.53 -12.18 -19.97
C LEU A 97 12.47 -11.90 -21.15
N THR A 98 13.19 -12.93 -21.61
CA THR A 98 14.10 -12.85 -22.77
C THR A 98 13.39 -13.04 -24.11
N GLU A 99 12.11 -13.41 -24.09
CA GLU A 99 11.33 -13.58 -25.32
C GLU A 99 11.25 -12.24 -26.07
N MET A 100 11.53 -12.29 -27.37
CA MET A 100 11.46 -11.12 -28.23
C MET A 100 10.00 -10.71 -28.44
N VAL A 101 9.74 -9.44 -28.18
CA VAL A 101 8.41 -8.84 -28.35
C VAL A 101 8.45 -7.71 -29.36
N ASN A 102 7.31 -7.46 -29.98
CA ASN A 102 7.11 -6.28 -30.82
C ASN A 102 6.79 -5.03 -29.99
N ASP A 103 6.61 -3.89 -30.65
CA ASP A 103 6.27 -2.60 -30.02
C ASP A 103 4.99 -2.64 -29.14
N GLN A 104 4.13 -3.64 -29.33
CA GLN A 104 2.90 -3.84 -28.56
C GLN A 104 3.07 -4.81 -27.38
N GLY A 105 4.28 -5.34 -27.16
CA GLY A 105 4.58 -6.31 -26.09
C GLY A 105 4.06 -7.73 -26.37
N LYS A 106 3.69 -8.03 -27.63
CA LYS A 106 3.27 -9.37 -28.06
C LYS A 106 4.48 -10.16 -28.56
N PRO A 107 4.54 -11.49 -28.33
CA PRO A 107 5.58 -12.33 -28.91
C PRO A 107 5.61 -12.15 -30.43
N SER A 108 6.79 -11.91 -30.99
CA SER A 108 6.98 -11.79 -32.44
C SER A 108 7.91 -12.90 -32.92
N SER A 109 7.49 -13.66 -33.92
CA SER A 109 8.34 -14.63 -34.62
C SER A 109 9.24 -13.98 -35.67
N SER A 110 8.95 -12.72 -36.03
CA SER A 110 9.68 -11.99 -37.07
C SER A 110 10.88 -11.29 -36.47
N HIS A 111 12.08 -11.74 -36.84
CA HIS A 111 13.36 -11.13 -36.46
C HIS A 111 13.63 -9.78 -37.15
N TYR A 112 12.75 -9.35 -38.07
CA TYR A 112 13.00 -8.23 -38.98
C TYR A 112 12.44 -6.88 -38.51
N SER A 113 11.67 -6.82 -37.42
CA SER A 113 11.18 -5.55 -36.86
C SER A 113 11.54 -5.45 -35.38
N ASN A 114 12.30 -4.41 -35.00
CA ASN A 114 12.53 -3.93 -33.62
C ASN A 114 12.20 -4.96 -32.52
N CYS A 115 13.01 -6.01 -32.44
CA CYS A 115 12.84 -7.05 -31.44
C CYS A 115 13.61 -6.65 -30.20
N TRP A 116 12.91 -6.07 -29.23
CA TRP A 116 13.43 -5.94 -27.88
C TRP A 116 13.06 -7.20 -27.09
N SER A 117 13.89 -7.56 -26.13
CA SER A 117 13.44 -8.52 -25.11
C SER A 117 12.25 -7.94 -24.37
N ARG A 118 11.36 -8.81 -23.88
CA ARG A 118 10.20 -8.39 -23.10
C ARG A 118 10.60 -7.51 -21.92
N MET A 119 11.72 -7.81 -21.27
CA MET A 119 12.29 -6.99 -20.20
C MET A 119 12.61 -5.57 -20.68
N GLU A 120 13.36 -5.43 -21.77
CA GLU A 120 13.70 -4.12 -22.35
C GLU A 120 12.45 -3.34 -22.77
N TRP A 121 11.45 -4.01 -23.34
CA TRP A 121 10.18 -3.37 -23.69
C TRP A 121 9.42 -2.85 -22.46
N ILE A 122 9.34 -3.63 -21.38
CA ILE A 122 8.68 -3.19 -20.13
C ILE A 122 9.40 -1.98 -19.56
N VAL A 123 10.74 -2.04 -19.46
CA VAL A 123 11.57 -0.95 -18.96
C VAL A 123 11.37 0.31 -19.80
N ASN A 124 11.47 0.19 -21.13
CA ASN A 124 11.34 1.33 -22.00
C ASN A 124 9.93 1.94 -21.96
N LYS A 125 8.88 1.10 -21.87
CA LYS A 125 7.50 1.58 -21.71
C LYS A 125 7.30 2.33 -20.41
N GLN A 126 7.89 1.87 -19.31
CA GLN A 126 7.83 2.55 -18.02
C GLN A 126 8.57 3.89 -18.06
N ILE A 127 9.75 3.94 -18.67
CA ILE A 127 10.52 5.18 -18.85
C ILE A 127 9.73 6.18 -19.69
N HIS A 128 9.15 5.74 -20.82
CA HIS A 128 8.32 6.60 -21.65
C HIS A 128 7.09 7.12 -20.91
N HIS A 129 6.44 6.29 -20.09
CA HIS A 129 5.30 6.70 -19.29
C HIS A 129 5.67 7.77 -18.26
N GLU A 130 6.74 7.55 -17.48
CA GLU A 130 7.21 8.52 -16.49
C GLU A 130 7.72 9.81 -17.14
N SER A 131 8.49 9.72 -18.23
CA SER A 131 8.95 10.89 -18.98
C SER A 131 7.79 11.70 -19.54
N LYS A 132 6.73 11.04 -20.04
CA LYS A 132 5.53 11.71 -20.52
C LYS A 132 4.79 12.40 -19.39
N ARG A 133 4.59 11.72 -18.26
CA ARG A 133 3.95 12.29 -17.07
C ARG A 133 4.72 13.51 -16.55
N MET A 134 6.04 13.43 -16.50
CA MET A 134 6.90 14.54 -16.10
C MET A 134 6.81 15.70 -17.09
N SER A 135 6.81 15.42 -18.39
CA SER A 135 6.65 16.44 -19.43
C SER A 135 5.29 17.14 -19.32
N ASP A 136 4.21 16.38 -19.13
CA ASP A 136 2.86 16.91 -18.96
C ASP A 136 2.75 17.76 -17.68
N ASP A 137 3.40 17.36 -16.59
CA ASP A 137 3.45 18.14 -15.35
C ASP A 137 4.24 19.45 -15.52
N LEU A 138 5.39 19.38 -16.21
CA LEU A 138 6.18 20.56 -16.55
C LEU A 138 5.38 21.54 -17.41
N VAL A 139 4.70 21.06 -18.46
CA VAL A 139 3.84 21.90 -19.32
C VAL A 139 2.72 22.56 -18.51
N LYS A 140 2.11 21.83 -17.57
CA LYS A 140 1.08 22.39 -16.67
C LYS A 140 1.63 23.45 -15.72
N ARG A 141 2.81 23.22 -15.14
CA ARG A 141 3.49 24.20 -14.27
C ARG A 141 3.86 25.46 -15.03
N VAL A 142 4.52 25.31 -16.18
CA VAL A 142 4.90 26.44 -17.05
C VAL A 142 3.66 27.23 -17.46
N ASN A 143 2.57 26.58 -17.86
CA ASN A 143 1.33 27.29 -18.18
C ASN A 143 0.71 28.01 -16.97
N THR A 144 0.79 27.42 -15.79
CA THR A 144 0.30 28.06 -14.55
C THR A 144 1.15 29.27 -14.18
N GLU A 145 2.47 29.14 -14.26
CA GLU A 145 3.41 30.23 -13.98
C GLU A 145 3.30 31.36 -15.01
N ILE A 146 3.18 31.05 -16.30
CA ILE A 146 2.96 32.05 -17.35
C ILE A 146 1.64 32.80 -17.09
N LYS A 147 0.55 32.08 -16.77
CA LYS A 147 -0.74 32.72 -16.44
C LYS A 147 -0.63 33.61 -15.22
N LYS A 148 0.08 33.16 -14.18
CA LYS A 148 0.31 33.94 -12.97
C LYS A 148 1.13 35.19 -13.28
N TYR A 149 2.26 35.05 -13.98
CA TYR A 149 3.12 36.15 -14.39
C TYR A 149 2.38 37.18 -15.25
N ILE A 150 1.57 36.74 -16.23
CA ILE A 150 0.75 37.63 -17.03
C ILE A 150 -0.28 38.34 -16.15
N ASN A 151 -0.96 37.63 -15.26
CA ASN A 151 -1.97 38.24 -14.40
C ASN A 151 -1.36 39.25 -13.43
N ASP A 152 -0.21 38.93 -12.83
CA ASP A 152 0.52 39.82 -11.93
C ASP A 152 1.08 41.03 -12.70
N ALA A 153 1.74 40.82 -13.85
CA ALA A 153 2.25 41.92 -14.69
C ALA A 153 1.15 42.81 -15.27
N VAL A 154 0.00 42.24 -15.65
CA VAL A 154 -1.17 43.01 -16.12
C VAL A 154 -1.80 43.78 -14.96
N LYS A 155 -1.95 43.16 -13.79
CA LYS A 155 -2.44 43.87 -12.59
C LYS A 155 -1.50 44.99 -12.16
N ASP A 156 -0.20 44.77 -12.20
CA ASP A 156 0.80 45.77 -11.83
C ASP A 156 0.83 46.89 -12.87
N SER A 157 0.82 46.57 -14.17
CA SER A 157 0.79 47.59 -15.23
C SER A 157 -0.52 48.38 -15.27
N ILE A 158 -1.67 47.72 -15.08
CA ILE A 158 -2.97 48.39 -14.98
C ILE A 158 -3.04 49.18 -13.67
N GLY A 159 -2.57 48.63 -12.56
CA GLY A 159 -2.53 49.31 -11.26
C GLY A 159 -1.67 50.57 -11.32
N GLU A 160 -0.46 50.49 -11.86
CA GLU A 160 0.41 51.64 -12.07
C GLU A 160 -0.21 52.68 -13.02
N LYS A 161 -0.81 52.23 -14.13
CA LYS A 161 -1.47 53.15 -15.07
C LYS A 161 -2.70 53.81 -14.45
N LEU A 162 -3.55 53.06 -13.74
CA LEU A 162 -4.71 53.62 -13.05
C LEU A 162 -4.31 54.56 -11.92
N VAL A 163 -3.27 54.25 -11.14
CA VAL A 163 -2.76 55.16 -10.09
C VAL A 163 -2.24 56.46 -10.72
N LYS A 164 -1.52 56.37 -11.84
CA LYS A 164 -1.04 57.54 -12.61
C LYS A 164 -2.17 58.34 -13.24
N GLU A 165 -3.19 57.67 -13.79
CA GLU A 165 -4.26 58.29 -14.58
C GLU A 165 -5.43 58.81 -13.72
N ILE A 166 -5.69 58.18 -12.58
CA ILE A 166 -6.65 58.67 -11.56
C ILE A 166 -6.02 59.78 -10.70
N GLY A 167 -4.71 60.06 -10.83
CA GLY A 167 -4.07 61.14 -10.08
C GLY A 167 -4.14 60.93 -8.56
N ILE A 168 -4.16 59.68 -8.09
CA ILE A 168 -4.23 59.37 -6.66
C ILE A 168 -2.99 59.94 -5.93
N GLU A 169 -1.86 60.06 -6.62
CA GLU A 169 -0.67 60.76 -6.12
C GLU A 169 -0.95 62.24 -5.79
N GLU A 170 -1.76 62.93 -6.60
CA GLU A 170 -2.17 64.32 -6.32
C GLU A 170 -3.16 64.40 -5.13
N LEU A 171 -4.04 63.40 -4.98
CA LEU A 171 -4.99 63.34 -3.86
C LEU A 171 -4.32 62.97 -2.52
N ILE A 172 -3.33 62.07 -2.54
CA ILE A 172 -2.54 61.69 -1.35
C ILE A 172 -1.63 62.84 -0.92
N ASN A 173 -1.00 63.56 -1.86
CA ASN A 173 -0.22 64.76 -1.51
C ASN A 173 -1.11 65.90 -0.98
N LYS A 174 -2.34 66.06 -1.47
CA LYS A 174 -3.29 67.04 -0.93
C LYS A 174 -3.79 66.70 0.49
N THR A 175 -3.85 65.44 0.87
CA THR A 175 -4.33 65.03 2.22
C THR A 175 -3.25 65.07 3.29
N LYS A 176 -1.96 65.04 2.93
CA LYS A 176 -0.84 65.23 3.87
C LYS A 176 -0.51 66.70 4.20
N LEU A 177 -1.15 67.66 3.52
CA LEU A 177 -0.97 69.10 3.73
C LEU A 177 -2.11 69.75 4.55
N LYS A 178 -2.88 68.95 5.29
CA LYS A 178 -3.80 69.43 6.33
C LYS A 178 -3.30 69.05 7.72
#